data_AF-A0A534IZK2-F1
#
_entry.id   AF-A0A534IZK2-F1
#
_cell.length_a   1.000
_cell.length_b   1.000
_cell.length_c   1.000
_cell.angle_alpha   90.00
_cell.angle_beta   90.00
_cell.angle_gamma   90.00
#
_symmetry.space_group_name_H-M   'P 1'
#
loop_
_entity.id
_entity.type
_entity.pdbx_description
1 polymer ?
#
loop_
_entity_poly.entity_id
_entity_poly.type
_entity_poly.pdbx_seq_one_letter_code
_entity_poly.pdbx_strand_id
1 'polypeptide(L)'
;MSPPDGSDMPSAFDLIGHNPALQEHWIRRFIAFVFDAVVVIVVGLFFAIPLGFLGWALWFILLFWGTIWFVYSVLLETIFAGTIGKKILALRVVAIDRNLDIVHAVVRNLSKVFPPFVLIDGLVGAATQGDPRQRLFDRIARTTVTRVDQGAYMEEQFRMMQHAGPHPMTMPPAPMPHAPPPAPPGVQAAPAPGGWPGQAPAPGGGWPQHSWDEQGQLVKEMKFCTACGGQLVARGDGKLTCVRCGAVY
;
A
#
# COMPACT_ATOMS: atom_id res chain seq x y z
N MET A 1 -10.21 9.60 -46.51
CA MET A 1 -10.56 9.17 -45.14
C MET A 1 -9.57 9.88 -44.24
N SER A 2 -9.96 11.06 -43.74
CA SER A 2 -9.09 11.86 -42.87
C SER A 2 -8.94 11.13 -41.53
N PRO A 3 -7.75 11.10 -40.91
CA PRO A 3 -7.63 10.67 -39.53
C PRO A 3 -8.49 11.60 -38.67
N PRO A 4 -9.23 11.08 -37.68
CA PRO A 4 -10.01 11.93 -36.79
C PRO A 4 -9.08 12.92 -36.08
N ASP A 5 -9.38 14.20 -36.27
CA ASP A 5 -8.67 15.34 -35.70
C ASP A 5 -8.78 15.35 -34.18
N GLY A 6 -7.69 15.77 -33.53
CA GLY A 6 -7.74 16.36 -32.19
C GLY A 6 -8.09 15.40 -31.05
N SER A 7 -7.06 14.80 -30.47
CA SER A 7 -7.08 14.10 -29.19
C SER A 7 -7.69 14.93 -28.06
N ASP A 8 -9.01 14.84 -27.86
CA ASP A 8 -9.58 15.02 -26.53
C ASP A 8 -9.10 13.84 -25.70
N MET A 9 -7.93 13.99 -25.07
CA MET A 9 -7.57 13.10 -23.98
C MET A 9 -8.70 13.21 -22.96
N PRO A 10 -9.38 12.09 -22.62
CA PRO A 10 -10.52 12.13 -21.73
C PRO A 10 -10.12 12.84 -20.45
N SER A 11 -10.86 13.89 -20.10
CA SER A 11 -10.61 14.65 -18.88
C SER A 11 -10.68 13.71 -17.67
N ALA A 12 -10.00 14.04 -16.56
CA ALA A 12 -10.07 13.17 -15.38
C ALA A 12 -11.51 12.97 -14.91
N PHE A 13 -12.40 13.95 -15.13
CA PHE A 13 -13.82 13.82 -14.83
C PHE A 13 -14.51 12.71 -15.63
N ASP A 14 -14.17 12.59 -16.91
CA ASP A 14 -14.71 11.53 -17.79
C ASP A 14 -14.19 10.15 -17.37
N LEU A 15 -12.90 10.07 -17.03
CA LEU A 15 -12.27 8.85 -16.49
C LEU A 15 -12.83 8.43 -15.12
N ILE A 16 -13.13 9.40 -14.24
CA ILE A 16 -13.73 9.14 -12.92
C ILE A 16 -15.14 8.60 -13.08
N GLY A 17 -15.92 9.07 -14.05
CA GLY A 17 -17.27 8.56 -14.31
C GLY A 17 -17.30 7.08 -14.71
N HIS A 18 -16.31 6.64 -15.48
CA HIS A 18 -16.32 5.32 -16.13
C HIS A 18 -15.43 4.26 -15.46
N ASN A 19 -14.53 4.64 -14.55
CA ASN A 19 -13.59 3.71 -13.91
C ASN A 19 -13.91 3.49 -12.41
N PRO A 20 -14.46 2.32 -12.02
CA PRO A 20 -14.85 2.04 -10.64
C PRO A 20 -13.65 2.03 -9.68
N ALA A 21 -12.46 1.62 -10.13
CA ALA A 21 -11.26 1.62 -9.31
C ALA A 21 -10.80 3.04 -8.96
N LEU A 22 -11.00 3.99 -9.89
CA LEU A 22 -10.68 5.40 -9.67
C LEU A 22 -11.68 6.05 -8.69
N GLN A 23 -12.97 5.77 -8.83
CA GLN A 23 -13.99 6.21 -7.89
C GLN A 23 -13.71 5.70 -6.48
N GLU A 24 -13.44 4.40 -6.34
CA GLU A 24 -13.16 3.81 -5.04
C GLU A 24 -11.88 4.40 -4.41
N HIS A 25 -10.87 4.74 -5.22
CA HIS A 25 -9.69 5.44 -4.74
C HIS A 25 -10.04 6.82 -4.16
N TRP A 26 -10.83 7.62 -4.88
CA TRP A 26 -11.26 8.94 -4.43
C TRP A 26 -12.21 8.88 -3.23
N ILE A 27 -13.13 7.92 -3.19
CA ILE A 27 -14.04 7.69 -2.05
C ILE A 27 -13.24 7.38 -0.78
N ARG A 28 -12.25 6.48 -0.85
CA ARG A 28 -11.38 6.20 0.31
C ARG A 28 -10.60 7.44 0.74
N ARG A 29 -10.11 8.25 -0.20
CA ARG A 29 -9.45 9.53 0.14
C ARG A 29 -10.40 10.52 0.82
N PHE A 30 -11.66 10.58 0.39
CA PHE A 30 -12.68 11.42 0.99
C PHE A 30 -13.03 10.94 2.41
N ILE A 31 -13.24 9.64 2.61
CA ILE A 31 -13.50 9.09 3.96
C ILE A 31 -12.30 9.32 4.89
N ALA A 32 -11.07 9.15 4.41
CA ALA A 32 -9.86 9.48 5.18
C ALA A 32 -9.86 10.97 5.60
N PHE A 33 -10.24 11.86 4.69
CA PHE A 33 -10.34 13.29 4.95
C PHE A 33 -11.38 13.60 6.05
N VAL A 34 -12.52 12.89 6.06
CA VAL A 34 -13.54 13.05 7.12
C VAL A 34 -13.01 12.60 8.48
N PHE A 35 -12.33 11.46 8.57
CA PHE A 35 -11.70 11.03 9.83
C PHE A 35 -10.65 12.03 10.33
N ASP A 36 -9.81 12.52 9.42
CA ASP A 36 -8.83 13.56 9.76
C ASP A 36 -9.51 14.87 10.20
N ALA A 37 -10.65 15.23 9.60
CA ALA A 37 -11.43 16.41 10.00
C ALA A 37 -11.87 16.30 11.46
N VAL A 38 -12.35 15.14 11.90
CA VAL A 38 -12.76 14.91 13.29
C VAL A 38 -11.59 15.11 14.24
N VAL A 39 -10.42 14.53 13.92
CA VAL A 39 -9.21 14.69 14.74
C VAL A 39 -8.80 16.17 14.81
N VAL A 40 -8.77 16.86 13.67
CA VAL A 40 -8.44 18.28 13.60
C VAL A 40 -9.44 19.11 14.40
N ILE A 41 -10.75 18.83 14.31
CA ILE A 41 -11.81 19.49 15.06
C ILE A 41 -11.58 19.35 16.56
N VAL A 42 -11.37 18.11 17.05
CA VAL A 42 -11.14 17.85 18.47
C VAL A 42 -9.90 18.58 18.98
N VAL A 43 -8.78 18.48 18.26
CA VAL A 43 -7.53 19.15 18.62
C VAL A 43 -7.70 20.68 18.57
N GLY A 44 -8.36 21.20 17.54
CA GLY A 44 -8.56 22.63 17.39
C GLY A 44 -9.50 23.21 18.45
N LEU A 45 -10.57 22.52 18.83
CA LEU A 45 -11.46 22.96 19.92
C LEU A 45 -10.72 23.07 21.26
N PHE A 46 -9.80 22.14 21.55
CA PHE A 46 -8.97 22.19 22.75
C PHE A 46 -8.18 23.50 22.88
N PHE A 47 -7.68 24.05 21.76
CA PHE A 47 -7.01 25.36 21.74
C PHE A 47 -7.99 26.53 21.56
N ALA A 48 -9.06 26.34 20.81
CA ALA A 48 -9.95 27.42 20.39
C ALA A 48 -10.83 27.97 21.52
N ILE A 49 -11.29 27.09 22.42
CA ILE A 49 -12.12 27.47 23.58
C ILE A 49 -11.37 28.38 24.55
N PRO A 50 -10.21 27.98 25.13
CA PRO A 50 -9.51 28.82 26.11
C PRO A 50 -8.97 30.13 25.52
N LEU A 51 -8.65 30.15 24.22
CA LEU A 51 -8.11 31.32 23.53
C LEU A 51 -9.19 32.22 22.90
N GLY A 52 -10.47 31.85 23.01
CA GLY A 52 -11.59 32.64 22.49
C GLY A 52 -11.63 32.77 20.96
N PHE A 53 -10.96 31.86 20.23
CA PHE A 53 -10.85 31.94 18.76
C PHE A 53 -12.20 31.85 18.03
N LEU A 54 -13.24 31.30 18.67
CA LEU A 54 -14.58 31.18 18.08
C LEU A 54 -15.27 32.54 17.81
N GLY A 55 -14.83 33.61 18.48
CA GLY A 55 -15.39 34.96 18.30
C GLY A 55 -14.67 35.82 17.25
N TRP A 56 -13.64 35.28 16.59
CA TRP A 56 -12.81 36.06 15.67
C TRP A 56 -13.46 36.21 14.29
N ALA A 57 -12.92 37.11 13.47
CA ALA A 57 -13.37 37.22 12.09
C ALA A 57 -13.15 35.91 11.31
N LEU A 58 -14.06 35.61 10.37
CA LEU A 58 -14.10 34.35 9.63
C LEU A 58 -12.74 33.96 9.01
N TRP A 59 -11.99 34.92 8.46
CA TRP A 59 -10.68 34.67 7.86
C TRP A 59 -9.65 34.13 8.85
N PHE A 60 -9.66 34.64 10.09
CA PHE A 60 -8.79 34.14 11.14
C PHE A 60 -9.22 32.76 11.62
N ILE A 61 -10.54 32.49 11.69
CA ILE A 61 -11.07 31.16 12.02
C ILE A 61 -10.59 30.15 10.96
N LEU A 62 -10.74 30.46 9.67
CA LEU A 62 -10.30 29.59 8.58
C LEU A 62 -8.78 29.34 8.61
N LEU A 63 -7.99 30.39 8.86
CA LEU A 63 -6.54 30.27 8.96
C LEU A 63 -6.13 29.43 10.18
N PHE A 64 -6.78 29.59 11.33
CA PHE A 64 -6.53 28.80 12.53
C PHE A 64 -6.76 27.31 12.28
N TRP A 65 -7.95 26.96 11.76
CA TRP A 65 -8.30 25.58 11.43
C TRP A 65 -7.38 24.99 10.36
N GLY A 66 -7.09 25.75 9.31
CA GLY A 66 -6.21 25.32 8.24
C GLY A 66 -4.76 25.16 8.68
N THR A 67 -4.27 25.99 9.60
CA THR A 67 -2.93 25.85 10.18
C THR A 67 -2.80 24.58 11.00
N ILE A 68 -3.79 24.28 11.86
CA ILE A 68 -3.80 23.02 12.61
C ILE A 68 -3.83 21.83 11.66
N TRP A 69 -4.70 21.88 10.65
CA TRP A 69 -4.80 20.81 9.65
C TRP A 69 -3.46 20.61 8.91
N PHE A 70 -2.85 21.70 8.45
CA PHE A 70 -1.58 21.71 7.75
C PHE A 70 -0.48 21.08 8.61
N VAL A 71 -0.29 21.56 9.84
CA VAL A 71 0.74 21.04 10.76
C VAL A 71 0.52 19.57 11.07
N TYR A 72 -0.71 19.19 11.43
CA TYR A 72 -1.10 17.79 11.65
C TYR A 72 -0.74 16.91 10.45
N SER A 73 -1.06 17.36 9.23
CA SER A 73 -0.82 16.59 8.01
C SER A 73 0.66 16.47 7.70
N VAL A 74 1.42 17.55 7.77
CA VAL A 74 2.86 17.55 7.46
C VAL A 74 3.61 16.65 8.44
N LEU A 75 3.33 16.76 9.75
CA LEU A 75 4.00 15.95 10.77
C LEU A 75 3.74 14.46 10.56
N LEU A 76 2.47 14.06 10.43
CA LEU A 76 2.13 12.64 10.27
C LEU A 76 2.54 12.07 8.92
N GLU A 77 2.44 12.84 7.83
CA GLU A 77 2.89 12.37 6.53
C GLU A 77 4.41 12.22 6.48
N THR A 78 5.17 13.09 7.14
CA THR A 78 6.63 12.97 7.19
C THR A 78 7.07 11.75 8.01
N ILE A 79 6.44 11.50 9.16
CA ILE A 79 6.88 10.44 10.08
C ILE A 79 6.31 9.08 9.69
N PHE A 80 5.02 9.03 9.35
CA PHE A 80 4.29 7.78 9.14
C PHE A 80 3.91 7.54 7.69
N ALA A 81 4.25 8.43 6.76
CA ALA A 81 3.80 8.36 5.36
C ALA A 81 2.26 8.31 5.24
N GLY A 82 1.53 8.94 6.17
CA GLY A 82 0.07 9.04 6.13
C GLY A 82 -0.51 9.58 7.44
N THR A 83 -1.63 10.30 7.33
CA THR A 83 -2.43 10.77 8.48
C THR A 83 -3.23 9.63 9.11
N ILE A 84 -3.82 9.85 10.29
CA ILE A 84 -4.60 8.83 11.00
C ILE A 84 -5.74 8.30 10.13
N GLY A 85 -6.53 9.18 9.51
CA GLY A 85 -7.62 8.78 8.62
C GLY A 85 -7.14 7.96 7.42
N LYS A 86 -5.98 8.31 6.85
CA LYS A 86 -5.36 7.53 5.76
C LYS A 86 -4.91 6.15 6.24
N LYS A 87 -4.31 6.05 7.43
CA LYS A 87 -3.87 4.77 7.98
C LYS A 87 -5.03 3.83 8.28
N ILE A 88 -6.14 4.35 8.81
CA ILE A 88 -7.38 3.58 9.03
C ILE A 88 -7.87 2.94 7.72
N LEU A 89 -7.73 3.63 6.59
CA LEU A 89 -8.15 3.15 5.28
C LEU A 89 -7.04 2.46 4.47
N ALA A 90 -5.95 2.06 5.12
CA ALA A 90 -4.78 1.44 4.49
C ALA A 90 -4.24 2.25 3.30
N LEU A 91 -4.22 3.59 3.43
CA LEU A 91 -3.63 4.51 2.47
C LEU A 91 -2.27 5.00 2.98
N ARG A 92 -1.30 5.08 2.07
CA ARG A 92 0.00 5.72 2.32
C ARG A 92 0.31 6.75 1.25
N VAL A 93 1.10 7.74 1.63
CA VAL A 93 1.69 8.73 0.72
C VAL A 93 3.08 8.24 0.33
N VAL A 94 3.37 8.27 -0.96
CA VAL A 94 4.67 7.87 -1.51
C VAL A 94 5.14 8.98 -2.44
N ALA A 95 6.42 9.31 -2.39
CA ALA A 95 7.05 10.18 -3.38
C ALA A 95 7.45 9.33 -4.59
N ILE A 96 7.23 9.85 -5.79
CA ILE A 96 7.38 9.10 -7.05
C ILE A 96 8.88 8.84 -7.34
N ASP A 97 9.73 9.81 -7.04
CA ASP A 97 11.14 9.79 -7.44
C ASP A 97 12.09 9.29 -6.32
N ARG A 98 11.71 9.46 -5.05
CA ARG A 98 12.58 9.18 -3.89
C ARG A 98 11.77 8.87 -2.62
N ASN A 99 12.46 8.67 -1.50
CA ASN A 99 11.80 8.58 -0.18
C ASN A 99 11.00 9.85 0.13
N LEU A 100 9.86 9.68 0.80
CA LEU A 100 9.04 10.80 1.24
C LEU A 100 9.84 11.65 2.24
N ASP A 101 9.86 12.95 2.00
CA ASP A 101 10.64 13.92 2.75
C ASP A 101 9.72 15.06 3.18
N ILE A 102 10.12 15.83 4.21
CA ILE A 102 9.33 16.92 4.77
C ILE A 102 8.97 17.96 3.72
N VAL A 103 9.86 18.23 2.76
CA VAL A 103 9.62 19.18 1.66
C VAL A 103 8.43 18.73 0.82
N HIS A 104 8.37 17.44 0.47
CA HIS A 104 7.25 16.88 -0.26
C HIS A 104 5.94 16.99 0.54
N ALA A 105 6.01 16.66 1.84
CA ALA A 105 4.85 16.75 2.72
C ALA A 105 4.33 18.19 2.84
N VAL A 106 5.22 19.18 2.96
CA VAL A 106 4.86 20.60 3.03
C VAL A 106 4.17 21.07 1.74
N VAL A 107 4.79 20.83 0.58
CA VAL A 107 4.27 21.29 -0.72
C VAL A 107 2.90 20.65 -1.01
N ARG A 108 2.76 19.34 -0.78
CA ARG A 108 1.53 18.57 -0.98
C ARG A 108 0.37 19.05 -0.10
N ASN A 109 0.67 19.54 1.10
CA ASN A 109 -0.33 19.94 2.08
C ASN A 109 -0.60 21.45 2.09
N LEU A 110 0.09 22.24 1.26
CA LEU A 110 -0.03 23.70 1.25
C LEU A 110 -1.48 24.19 1.02
N SER A 111 -2.26 23.48 0.20
CA SER A 111 -3.68 23.77 -0.02
C SER A 111 -4.55 23.65 1.24
N LYS A 112 -4.09 22.97 2.30
CA LYS A 112 -4.83 22.80 3.56
C LYS A 112 -4.73 23.99 4.52
N VAL A 113 -3.75 24.89 4.32
CA VAL A 113 -3.60 26.11 5.14
C VAL A 113 -4.87 26.98 5.08
N PHE A 114 -5.56 26.95 3.94
CA PHE A 114 -6.90 27.51 3.77
C PHE A 114 -7.82 26.40 3.29
N PRO A 115 -8.67 25.82 4.17
CA PRO A 115 -9.47 24.64 3.83
C PRO A 115 -10.25 24.71 2.50
N PRO A 116 -10.83 25.86 2.09
CA PRO A 116 -11.49 25.97 0.79
C PRO A 116 -10.56 25.67 -0.41
N PHE A 117 -9.26 25.95 -0.30
CA PHE A 117 -8.29 25.68 -1.38
C PHE A 117 -8.05 24.19 -1.60
N VAL A 118 -8.35 23.32 -0.64
CA VAL A 118 -8.26 21.86 -0.84
C VAL A 118 -9.23 21.38 -1.93
N LEU A 119 -10.43 21.98 -1.98
CA LEU A 119 -11.43 21.65 -2.99
C LEU A 119 -10.98 22.16 -4.37
N ILE A 120 -10.46 23.39 -4.44
CA ILE A 120 -9.93 23.97 -5.67
C ILE A 120 -8.74 23.16 -6.18
N ASP A 121 -7.81 22.77 -5.30
CA ASP A 121 -6.67 21.90 -5.60
C ASP A 121 -7.09 20.54 -6.20
N GLY A 122 -8.16 19.94 -5.68
CA GLY A 122 -8.74 18.73 -6.23
C GLY A 122 -9.37 18.94 -7.62
N LEU A 123 -10.18 19.98 -7.77
CA LEU A 123 -10.86 20.31 -9.03
C LEU A 123 -9.87 20.67 -10.15
N VAL A 124 -8.87 21.50 -9.84
CA VAL A 124 -7.82 21.87 -10.79
C VAL A 124 -6.94 20.66 -11.12
N GLY A 125 -6.63 19.81 -10.14
CA GLY A 125 -5.91 18.55 -10.39
C GLY A 125 -6.65 17.61 -11.36
N ALA A 126 -7.98 17.55 -11.26
CA ALA A 126 -8.84 16.79 -12.16
C ALA A 126 -9.02 17.46 -13.53
N ALA A 127 -9.07 18.79 -13.59
CA ALA A 127 -9.20 19.53 -14.85
C ALA A 127 -7.89 19.57 -15.67
N THR A 128 -6.73 19.39 -15.02
CA THR A 128 -5.42 19.49 -15.66
C THR A 128 -4.88 18.14 -16.09
N GLN A 129 -4.19 18.10 -17.23
CA GLN A 129 -3.59 16.88 -17.78
C GLN A 129 -2.57 16.25 -16.83
N GLY A 130 -2.72 14.95 -16.57
CA GLY A 130 -1.82 14.14 -15.75
C GLY A 130 -2.55 12.99 -15.08
N ASP A 131 -1.95 12.40 -14.04
CA ASP A 131 -2.55 11.28 -13.30
C ASP A 131 -3.89 11.72 -12.65
N PRO A 132 -5.03 11.11 -13.02
CA PRO A 132 -6.35 11.47 -12.51
C PRO A 132 -6.56 11.05 -11.04
N ARG A 133 -5.61 10.32 -10.44
CA ARG A 133 -5.61 9.98 -9.02
C ARG A 133 -5.01 11.09 -8.15
N GLN A 134 -4.37 12.09 -8.73
CA GLN A 134 -3.60 13.10 -7.99
C GLN A 134 -4.31 14.45 -7.95
N ARG A 135 -4.16 15.18 -6.83
CA ARG A 135 -4.51 16.61 -6.75
C ARG A 135 -3.41 17.46 -7.41
N LEU A 136 -3.66 18.74 -7.65
CA LEU A 136 -2.65 19.63 -8.24
C LEU A 136 -1.38 19.69 -7.39
N PHE A 137 -1.49 19.93 -6.08
CA PHE A 137 -0.33 19.97 -5.18
C PHE A 137 0.31 18.61 -4.95
N ASP A 138 -0.45 17.51 -5.10
CA ASP A 138 0.14 16.15 -5.07
C ASP A 138 1.09 15.99 -6.28
N ARG A 139 0.67 16.46 -7.46
CA ARG A 139 1.44 16.43 -8.71
C ARG A 139 2.66 17.36 -8.67
N ILE A 140 2.50 18.58 -8.17
CA ILE A 140 3.62 19.53 -7.96
C ILE A 140 4.65 18.94 -6.99
N ALA A 141 4.19 18.31 -5.92
CA ALA A 141 5.05 17.64 -4.95
C ALA A 141 5.60 16.28 -5.44
N ARG A 142 5.25 15.83 -6.66
CA ARG A 142 5.59 14.50 -7.19
C ARG A 142 5.31 13.38 -6.19
N THR A 143 4.12 13.43 -5.59
CA THR A 143 3.65 12.43 -4.63
C THR A 143 2.35 11.80 -5.10
N THR A 144 2.14 10.55 -4.73
CA THR A 144 0.89 9.85 -4.98
C THR A 144 0.40 9.15 -3.70
N VAL A 145 -0.89 8.85 -3.67
CA VAL A 145 -1.49 8.07 -2.59
C VAL A 145 -1.69 6.66 -3.12
N THR A 146 -1.09 5.68 -2.46
CA THR A 146 -1.25 4.27 -2.80
C THR A 146 -1.95 3.53 -1.67
N ARG A 147 -2.65 2.47 -2.06
CA ARG A 147 -3.21 1.51 -1.11
C ARG A 147 -2.10 0.57 -0.63
N VAL A 148 -2.18 0.17 0.63
CA VAL A 148 -1.23 -0.75 1.30
C VAL A 148 -1.95 -2.00 1.82
N ASP A 149 -3.22 -2.18 1.48
CA ASP A 149 -3.96 -3.37 1.86
C ASP A 149 -3.44 -4.60 1.09
N GLN A 150 -3.63 -5.79 1.68
CA GLN A 150 -3.24 -7.06 1.04
C GLN A 150 -3.86 -7.22 -0.35
N GLY A 151 -5.06 -6.69 -0.58
CA GLY A 151 -5.71 -6.69 -1.91
C GLY A 151 -4.90 -5.91 -2.94
N ALA A 152 -4.43 -4.71 -2.58
CA ALA A 152 -3.57 -3.90 -3.43
C ALA A 152 -2.24 -4.59 -3.77
N TYR A 153 -1.64 -5.32 -2.81
CA TYR A 153 -0.45 -6.13 -3.09
C TYR A 153 -0.73 -7.29 -4.04
N MET A 154 -1.85 -8.00 -3.85
CA MET A 154 -2.25 -9.12 -4.70
C MET A 154 -2.56 -8.63 -6.12
N GLU A 155 -3.28 -7.52 -6.27
CA GLU A 155 -3.62 -6.96 -7.58
C GLU A 155 -2.38 -6.48 -8.35
N GLU A 156 -1.41 -5.88 -7.68
CA GLU A 156 -0.13 -5.51 -8.28
C GLU A 156 0.68 -6.75 -8.69
N GLN A 157 0.72 -7.79 -7.84
CA GLN A 157 1.32 -9.09 -8.17
C GLN A 157 0.65 -9.72 -9.41
N PHE A 158 -0.68 -9.72 -9.48
CA PHE A 158 -1.42 -10.22 -10.64
C PHE A 158 -1.12 -9.41 -11.89
N ARG A 159 -1.03 -8.08 -11.79
CA ARG A 159 -0.68 -7.22 -12.91
C ARG A 159 0.74 -7.47 -13.41
N MET A 160 1.70 -7.67 -12.50
CA MET A 160 3.07 -8.07 -12.84
C MET A 160 3.12 -9.45 -13.49
N MET A 161 2.30 -10.41 -13.03
CA MET A 161 2.19 -11.74 -13.65
C MET A 161 1.56 -11.68 -15.05
N GLN A 162 0.58 -10.80 -15.27
CA GLN A 162 -0.06 -10.61 -16.58
C GLN A 162 0.85 -9.88 -17.59
N HIS A 163 1.76 -9.01 -17.10
CA HIS A 163 2.75 -8.32 -17.93
C HIS A 163 4.10 -9.06 -18.02
N ALA A 164 4.24 -10.22 -17.40
CA ALA A 164 5.37 -11.11 -17.61
C ALA A 164 5.28 -11.73 -19.01
N GLY A 165 5.78 -11.01 -20.01
CA GLY A 165 6.18 -11.60 -21.29
C GLY A 165 7.25 -12.69 -21.09
N PRO A 166 7.62 -13.44 -22.16
CA PRO A 166 8.35 -14.71 -22.08
C PRO A 166 9.81 -14.61 -21.58
N HIS A 167 10.24 -13.50 -20.99
CA HIS A 167 11.57 -13.37 -20.42
C HIS A 167 11.52 -13.66 -18.92
N PRO A 168 12.27 -14.68 -18.45
CA PRO A 168 12.37 -14.96 -17.03
C PRO A 168 12.97 -13.73 -16.34
N MET A 169 12.16 -13.08 -15.51
CA MET A 169 12.65 -12.09 -14.55
C MET A 169 13.66 -12.82 -13.66
N THR A 170 14.94 -12.56 -13.87
CA THR A 170 15.96 -13.00 -12.93
C THR A 170 15.67 -12.27 -11.63
N MET A 171 15.20 -13.03 -10.63
CA MET A 171 15.07 -12.48 -9.28
C MET A 171 16.45 -11.96 -8.88
N PRO A 172 16.56 -10.76 -8.29
CA PRO A 172 17.79 -10.36 -7.63
C PRO A 172 18.16 -11.48 -6.65
N PRO A 173 19.42 -11.95 -6.62
CA PRO A 173 19.81 -12.98 -5.67
C PRO A 173 19.43 -12.51 -4.27
N ALA A 174 18.75 -13.39 -3.52
CA ALA A 174 18.44 -13.11 -2.12
C ALA A 174 19.74 -12.66 -1.43
N PRO A 175 19.70 -11.60 -0.60
CA PRO A 175 20.84 -11.24 0.22
C PRO A 175 21.33 -12.50 0.93
N MET A 176 22.60 -12.84 0.74
CA MET A 176 23.16 -14.02 1.39
C MET A 176 22.86 -13.92 2.89
N PRO A 177 22.33 -14.97 3.53
CA PRO A 177 22.12 -14.95 4.97
C PRO A 177 23.44 -14.59 5.63
N HIS A 178 23.52 -13.41 6.24
CA HIS A 178 24.60 -13.13 7.16
C HIS A 178 24.49 -14.17 8.26
N ALA A 179 25.57 -14.93 8.47
CA ALA A 179 25.61 -15.88 9.56
C ALA A 179 25.18 -15.15 10.84
N PRO A 180 24.20 -15.68 11.59
CA PRO A 180 23.83 -15.06 12.85
C PRO A 180 25.09 -14.96 13.73
N PRO A 181 25.24 -13.87 14.49
CA PRO A 181 26.35 -13.77 15.43
C PRO A 181 26.34 -15.01 16.34
N PRO A 182 27.50 -15.56 16.72
CA PRO A 182 27.56 -16.73 17.57
C PRO A 182 26.79 -16.46 18.86
N ALA A 183 25.87 -17.37 19.19
CA ALA A 183 25.06 -17.27 20.39
C ALA A 183 25.97 -17.21 21.63
N PRO A 184 25.66 -16.36 22.62
CA PRO A 184 26.37 -16.39 23.89
C PRO A 184 26.27 -17.78 24.52
N PRO A 185 27.36 -18.34 25.06
CA PRO A 185 27.33 -19.67 25.65
C PRO A 185 26.39 -19.69 26.85
N GLY A 186 25.31 -20.48 26.77
CA GLY A 186 24.50 -20.83 27.94
C GLY A 186 22.98 -20.75 27.82
N VAL A 187 22.40 -20.32 26.70
CA VAL A 187 20.93 -20.26 26.59
C VAL A 187 20.39 -21.45 25.82
N GLN A 188 20.07 -22.53 26.54
CA GLN A 188 19.24 -23.62 26.01
C GLN A 188 17.80 -23.12 25.90
N ALA A 189 17.29 -22.98 24.68
CA ALA A 189 15.88 -22.67 24.45
C ALA A 189 15.01 -23.88 24.80
N ALA A 190 14.13 -23.73 25.79
CA ALA A 190 13.14 -24.73 26.14
C ALA A 190 12.08 -24.88 25.03
N PRO A 191 11.62 -26.11 24.71
CA PRO A 191 10.58 -26.31 23.71
C PRO A 191 9.21 -25.87 24.27
N ALA A 192 8.55 -24.94 23.58
CA ALA A 192 7.17 -24.56 23.85
C ALA A 192 6.21 -25.67 23.36
N PRO A 193 5.28 -26.17 24.20
CA PRO A 193 4.31 -27.16 23.78
C PRO A 193 3.09 -26.46 23.16
N GLY A 194 2.75 -26.82 21.91
CA GLY A 194 1.51 -26.42 21.24
C GLY A 194 1.73 -25.70 19.91
N GLY A 195 1.87 -26.49 18.84
CA GLY A 195 2.08 -25.99 17.47
C GLY A 195 0.77 -25.60 16.78
N TRP A 196 0.68 -24.34 16.36
CA TRP A 196 -0.31 -23.85 15.40
C TRP A 196 -0.11 -24.51 14.03
N PRO A 197 -1.17 -24.69 13.21
CA PRO A 197 -1.03 -25.21 11.85
C PRO A 197 -0.13 -24.28 11.02
N GLY A 198 1.09 -24.73 10.73
CA GLY A 198 2.11 -23.98 9.99
C GLY A 198 3.53 -24.00 10.59
N GLN A 199 3.74 -24.55 11.79
CA GLN A 199 5.09 -24.75 12.31
C GLN A 199 5.77 -25.98 11.70
N ALA A 200 7.04 -25.83 11.30
CA ALA A 200 7.86 -26.93 10.81
C ALA A 200 8.04 -28.01 11.90
N PRO A 201 8.11 -29.30 11.53
CA PRO A 201 8.35 -30.37 12.50
C PRO A 201 9.66 -30.15 13.28
N ALA A 202 9.67 -30.62 14.53
CA ALA A 202 10.85 -30.55 15.39
C ALA A 202 12.08 -31.22 14.72
N PRO A 203 13.31 -30.77 15.02
CA PRO A 203 14.52 -31.32 14.41
C PRO A 203 14.68 -32.78 14.83
N GLY A 204 14.43 -33.70 13.90
CA GLY A 204 14.46 -35.15 14.13
C GLY A 204 13.23 -35.89 13.58
N GLY A 205 12.11 -35.19 13.38
CA GLY A 205 10.97 -35.71 12.63
C GLY A 205 11.19 -35.49 11.14
N GLY A 206 11.56 -36.54 10.40
CA GLY A 206 11.62 -36.47 8.94
C GLY A 206 10.27 -36.05 8.36
N TRP A 207 10.30 -35.33 7.24
CA TRP A 207 9.08 -35.03 6.48
C TRP A 207 8.40 -36.34 6.06
N PRO A 208 7.05 -36.40 6.02
CA PRO A 208 6.35 -37.55 5.46
C PRO A 208 6.86 -37.85 4.05
N GLN A 209 7.23 -39.10 3.77
CA GLN A 209 7.61 -39.51 2.42
C GLN A 209 6.37 -39.58 1.53
N HIS A 210 6.52 -39.21 0.25
CA HIS A 210 5.44 -39.27 -0.73
C HIS A 210 4.99 -40.72 -0.99
N SER A 211 3.69 -40.97 -0.96
CA SER A 211 3.07 -42.21 -1.45
C SER A 211 2.36 -41.93 -2.78
N TRP A 212 2.53 -42.81 -3.76
CA TRP A 212 1.88 -42.75 -5.07
C TRP A 212 0.69 -43.71 -5.09
N ASP A 213 -0.42 -43.32 -5.70
CA ASP A 213 -1.52 -44.25 -5.97
C ASP A 213 -1.20 -45.20 -7.13
N GLU A 214 -2.04 -46.21 -7.31
CA GLU A 214 -1.87 -47.23 -8.36
C GLU A 214 -1.94 -46.64 -9.78
N GLN A 215 -2.42 -45.40 -9.94
CA GLN A 215 -2.44 -44.68 -11.20
C GLN A 215 -1.22 -43.76 -11.40
N GLY A 216 -0.23 -43.82 -10.50
CA GLY A 216 0.98 -43.00 -10.54
C GLY A 216 0.73 -41.52 -10.24
N GLN A 217 -0.41 -41.21 -9.61
CA GLN A 217 -0.74 -39.87 -9.14
C GLN A 217 -0.38 -39.75 -7.65
N LEU A 218 -0.01 -38.54 -7.25
CA LEU A 218 0.32 -38.24 -5.86
C LEU A 218 -0.96 -38.25 -5.02
N VAL A 219 -0.98 -39.02 -3.92
CA VAL A 219 -2.15 -39.10 -3.03
C VAL A 219 -2.53 -37.69 -2.58
N LYS A 220 -3.77 -37.30 -2.91
CA LYS A 220 -4.32 -35.93 -2.96
C LYS A 220 -4.16 -35.11 -1.66
N GLU A 221 -3.89 -35.78 -0.54
CA GLU A 221 -3.79 -35.19 0.80
C GLU A 221 -2.43 -34.56 1.13
N MET A 222 -1.36 -34.78 0.35
CA MET A 222 -0.01 -34.29 0.68
C MET A 222 0.57 -33.40 -0.43
N LYS A 223 0.18 -32.11 -0.45
CA LYS A 223 0.64 -31.10 -1.43
C LYS A 223 1.89 -30.32 -0.99
N PHE A 224 2.85 -30.97 -0.33
CA PHE A 224 4.04 -30.29 0.22
C PHE A 224 5.34 -30.85 -0.33
N CYS A 225 6.29 -29.97 -0.63
CA CYS A 225 7.59 -30.29 -1.18
C CYS A 225 8.49 -30.89 -0.11
N THR A 226 9.06 -32.07 -0.38
CA THR A 226 9.96 -32.75 0.56
C THR A 226 11.32 -32.08 0.71
N ALA A 227 11.71 -31.18 -0.19
CA ALA A 227 12.98 -30.46 -0.09
C ALA A 227 12.92 -29.25 0.85
N CYS A 228 11.76 -28.59 1.00
CA CYS A 228 11.67 -27.32 1.75
C CYS A 228 10.33 -27.07 2.48
N GLY A 229 9.41 -28.04 2.45
CA GLY A 229 8.07 -27.94 3.02
C GLY A 229 7.11 -26.99 2.28
N GLY A 230 7.52 -26.40 1.15
CA GLY A 230 6.70 -25.47 0.38
C GLY A 230 5.57 -26.15 -0.39
N GLN A 231 4.50 -25.42 -0.70
CA GLN A 231 3.36 -25.98 -1.43
C GLN A 231 3.76 -26.40 -2.87
N LEU A 232 3.22 -27.53 -3.32
CA LEU A 232 3.36 -28.01 -4.70
C LEU A 232 2.16 -27.52 -5.54
N VAL A 233 2.45 -27.00 -6.74
CA VAL A 233 1.43 -26.52 -7.69
C VAL A 233 1.60 -27.26 -9.01
N ALA A 234 0.48 -27.72 -9.57
CA ALA A 234 0.46 -28.43 -10.84
C ALA A 234 0.78 -27.48 -12.00
N ARG A 235 1.71 -27.90 -12.85
CA ARG A 235 2.01 -27.26 -14.13
C ARG A 235 1.12 -27.86 -15.21
N GLY A 236 0.86 -27.11 -16.29
CA GLY A 236 0.08 -27.58 -17.44
C GLY A 236 0.64 -28.86 -18.11
N ASP A 237 1.88 -29.22 -17.77
CA ASP A 237 2.61 -30.36 -18.30
C ASP A 237 2.42 -31.65 -17.45
N GLY A 238 1.54 -31.61 -16.43
CA GLY A 238 1.26 -32.73 -15.52
C GLY A 238 2.27 -32.92 -14.39
N LYS A 239 3.33 -32.12 -14.35
CA LYS A 239 4.36 -32.13 -13.29
C LYS A 239 4.01 -31.17 -12.15
N LEU A 240 4.51 -31.44 -10.95
CA LEU A 240 4.30 -30.61 -9.76
C LEU A 240 5.54 -29.80 -9.44
N THR A 241 5.42 -28.48 -9.32
CA THR A 241 6.53 -27.59 -8.99
C THR A 241 6.34 -26.97 -7.61
N CYS A 242 7.38 -26.96 -6.79
CA CYS A 242 7.37 -26.28 -5.51
C CYS A 242 7.45 -24.75 -5.69
N VAL A 243 6.50 -24.00 -5.14
CA VAL A 243 6.51 -22.53 -5.20
C VAL A 243 7.63 -21.88 -4.40
N ARG A 244 8.24 -22.63 -3.46
CA ARG A 244 9.25 -22.10 -2.54
C ARG A 244 10.68 -22.36 -3.01
N CYS A 245 10.97 -23.55 -3.55
CA CYS A 245 12.33 -23.92 -3.98
C CYS A 245 12.45 -24.29 -5.46
N GLY A 246 11.35 -24.34 -6.21
CA GLY A 246 11.35 -24.69 -7.63
C GLY A 246 11.60 -26.16 -7.94
N ALA A 247 11.71 -27.03 -6.93
CA ALA A 247 11.84 -28.48 -7.14
C ALA A 247 10.63 -29.02 -7.93
N VAL A 248 10.90 -29.85 -8.93
CA VAL A 248 9.89 -30.43 -9.82
C VAL A 248 9.79 -31.93 -9.55
N TYR A 249 8.56 -32.42 -9.41
CA TYR A 249 8.20 -33.83 -9.23
C TYR A 249 7.34 -34.29 -10.41
#